data_AF-A0A6H9HGP0-F1
#
_entry.id   AF-A0A6H9HGP0-F1
#
_cell.length_a   1.000
_cell.length_b   1.000
_cell.length_c   1.000
_cell.angle_alpha   90.00
_cell.angle_beta   90.00
_cell.angle_gamma   90.00
#
_symmetry.space_group_name_H-M   'P 1'
#
loop_
_entity.id
_entity.type
_entity.pdbx_description
1 polymer ?
#
loop_
_entity_poly.entity_id
_entity_poly.type
_entity_poly.pdbx_seq_one_letter_code
_entity_poly.pdbx_strand_id
1 'polypeptide(L)'
;MQNSIFEEFLGLVEARVSAARDAGTLDIGVETISVDKARVSEDVILRTDQRTGATTHLLSIEVETAVRPVTAARILGIANASDKPRFMRNAKSGKVAFVETARSLMEESGELIRRVTLTRPTRTEYKILDELTESAWEPVDRDAFEKLWEAEATEAAAQMVKETIHLAAGLLLPIWSSLPSDYLSVRRVVDAAGNSWLGRIVHESDVPALLKKFDVSSTFQVTPEGVLAALNQKGSTVVEWPWPMTIRKSVVNTETRIELIGVPYDQLSWLKSFGCFTEVIAYKTRTFVPLARAQEIVSQILQGA
;
A
#
# COMPACT_ATOMS: atom_id res chain seq x y z
N MET A 1 22.89 -1.44 26.55
CA MET A 1 22.31 -0.36 27.38
C MET A 1 21.08 0.26 26.73
N GLN A 2 21.12 0.74 25.48
CA GLN A 2 19.91 1.25 24.82
C GLN A 2 18.89 0.16 24.47
N ASN A 3 19.30 -0.97 23.87
CA ASN A 3 18.36 -2.07 23.57
C ASN A 3 17.73 -2.68 24.84
N SER A 4 18.50 -2.81 25.93
CA SER A 4 17.98 -3.25 27.23
C SER A 4 17.04 -2.23 27.87
N ILE A 5 17.29 -0.93 27.69
CA ILE A 5 16.37 0.14 28.12
C ILE A 5 15.11 0.17 27.25
N PHE A 6 15.21 -0.10 25.94
CA PHE A 6 14.04 -0.22 25.07
C PHE A 6 13.25 -1.48 25.37
N GLU A 7 13.86 -2.61 25.67
CA GLU A 7 13.17 -3.83 26.09
C GLU A 7 12.53 -3.70 27.47
N GLU A 8 13.20 -3.06 28.45
CA GLU A 8 12.62 -2.80 29.77
C GLU A 8 11.51 -1.75 29.70
N PHE A 9 11.69 -0.69 28.90
CA PHE A 9 10.65 0.29 28.60
C PHE A 9 9.48 -0.34 27.84
N LEU A 10 9.73 -1.24 26.88
CA LEU A 10 8.70 -2.00 26.17
C LEU A 10 8.00 -3.01 27.07
N GLY A 11 8.69 -3.66 28.01
CA GLY A 11 8.08 -4.54 28.99
C GLY A 11 7.18 -3.77 29.97
N LEU A 12 7.62 -2.59 30.40
CA LEU A 12 6.80 -1.68 31.23
C LEU A 12 5.62 -1.08 30.45
N VAL A 13 5.81 -0.81 29.15
CA VAL A 13 4.74 -0.34 28.24
C VAL A 13 3.78 -1.47 27.92
N GLU A 14 4.23 -2.70 27.62
CA GLU A 14 3.37 -3.88 27.39
C GLU A 14 2.58 -4.25 28.64
N ALA A 15 3.18 -4.18 29.82
CA ALA A 15 2.46 -4.39 31.09
C ALA A 15 1.37 -3.33 31.32
N ARG A 16 1.66 -2.05 30.98
CA ARG A 16 0.65 -0.96 31.03
C ARG A 16 -0.37 -1.03 29.90
N VAL A 17 0.00 -1.54 28.72
CA VAL A 17 -0.86 -1.73 27.56
C VAL A 17 -1.80 -2.90 27.79
N SER A 18 -1.36 -4.01 28.40
CA SER A 18 -2.24 -5.09 28.83
C SER A 18 -3.27 -4.58 29.85
N ALA A 19 -2.83 -3.77 30.83
CA ALA A 19 -3.72 -3.16 31.81
C ALA A 19 -4.69 -2.11 31.21
N ALA A 20 -4.30 -1.41 30.13
CA ALA A 20 -5.13 -0.45 29.42
C ALA A 20 -6.05 -1.10 28.37
N ARG A 21 -5.69 -2.28 27.84
CA ARG A 21 -6.50 -3.10 26.91
C ARG A 21 -7.74 -3.64 27.61
N ASP A 22 -7.62 -4.01 28.87
CA ASP A 22 -8.75 -4.38 29.73
C ASP A 22 -9.66 -3.17 30.07
N ALA A 23 -9.15 -1.94 29.94
CA ALA A 23 -9.86 -0.69 30.20
C ALA A 23 -10.41 0.01 28.92
N GLY A 24 -10.25 -0.59 27.74
CA GLY A 24 -10.87 -0.13 26.49
C GLY A 24 -10.41 1.25 25.99
N THR A 25 -9.27 1.75 26.44
CA THR A 25 -8.74 3.08 26.05
C THR A 25 -7.22 3.04 25.92
N LEU A 26 -6.70 2.78 24.71
CA LEU A 26 -5.69 3.59 24.01
C LEU A 26 -5.19 2.87 22.75
N ASP A 27 -5.08 3.63 21.66
CA ASP A 27 -4.30 3.32 20.47
C ASP A 27 -3.02 4.18 20.54
N ILE A 28 -1.85 3.55 20.51
CA ILE A 28 -0.46 4.02 20.34
C ILE A 28 0.42 3.02 21.09
N GLY A 29 0.56 1.84 20.50
CA GLY A 29 1.70 0.94 20.68
C GLY A 29 2.47 0.88 19.36
N VAL A 30 3.71 0.40 19.36
CA VAL A 30 4.40 0.07 18.10
C VAL A 30 3.48 -0.81 17.27
N GLU A 31 3.05 -0.33 16.10
CA GLU A 31 2.19 -1.10 15.23
C GLU A 31 2.93 -2.36 14.78
N THR A 32 2.33 -3.52 15.02
CA THR A 32 2.92 -4.80 14.64
C THR A 32 2.38 -5.22 13.27
N ILE A 33 3.30 -5.49 12.36
CA ILE A 33 3.05 -6.14 11.08
C ILE A 33 3.25 -7.64 11.32
N SER A 34 2.14 -8.35 11.50
CA SER A 34 2.15 -9.81 11.57
C SER A 34 2.14 -10.40 10.17
N VAL A 35 3.13 -11.23 9.88
CA VAL A 35 3.28 -11.92 8.60
C VAL A 35 3.45 -13.42 8.83
N ASP A 36 3.18 -14.24 7.82
CA ASP A 36 3.31 -15.69 7.94
C ASP A 36 4.77 -16.12 7.89
N LYS A 37 5.58 -15.49 7.01
CA LYS A 37 7.04 -15.66 6.97
C LYS A 37 7.73 -14.34 6.75
N ALA A 38 8.91 -14.18 7.33
CA ALA A 38 9.79 -13.07 7.06
C ALA A 38 11.23 -13.55 6.95
N ARG A 39 11.99 -12.93 6.05
CA ARG A 39 13.43 -13.15 5.90
C ARG A 39 14.11 -11.84 5.54
N VAL A 40 15.18 -11.52 6.25
CA VAL A 40 16.07 -10.43 5.84
C VAL A 40 16.79 -10.85 4.56
N SER A 41 16.48 -10.19 3.44
CA SER A 41 17.12 -10.38 2.14
C SER A 41 18.38 -9.54 2.00
N GLU A 42 18.41 -8.37 2.63
CA GLU A 42 19.56 -7.46 2.63
C GLU A 42 19.70 -6.75 3.99
N ASP A 43 20.93 -6.55 4.44
CA ASP A 43 21.27 -5.81 5.66
C ASP A 43 22.46 -4.88 5.36
N VAL A 44 22.18 -3.58 5.33
CA VAL A 44 23.14 -2.54 4.98
C VAL A 44 23.42 -1.64 6.19
N ILE A 45 24.68 -1.52 6.58
CA ILE A 45 25.07 -0.60 7.65
C ILE A 45 25.06 0.83 7.12
N LEU A 46 24.16 1.66 7.65
CA LEU A 46 24.09 3.10 7.35
C LEU A 46 25.12 3.90 8.15
N ARG A 47 25.38 3.48 9.38
CA ARG A 47 26.28 4.21 10.29
C ARG A 47 26.80 3.29 11.39
N THR A 48 28.04 3.54 11.79
CA THR A 48 28.62 3.01 13.04
C THR A 48 28.96 4.19 13.96
N ASP A 49 28.49 4.15 15.20
CA ASP A 49 28.85 5.12 16.22
C ASP A 49 30.28 4.89 16.70
N GLN A 50 31.17 5.86 16.45
CA GLN A 50 32.61 5.76 16.73
C GLN A 50 32.93 5.56 18.23
N ARG A 51 32.05 5.99 19.13
CA ARG A 51 32.28 5.93 20.59
C ARG A 51 31.79 4.62 21.19
N THR A 52 30.65 4.12 20.72
CA THR A 52 29.98 2.96 21.32
C THR A 52 30.06 1.70 20.48
N GLY A 53 30.47 1.80 19.22
CA GLY A 53 30.44 0.71 18.24
C GLY A 53 29.03 0.32 17.80
N ALA A 54 27.99 0.97 18.32
CA ALA A 54 26.60 0.68 17.97
C ALA A 54 26.34 1.05 16.50
N THR A 55 25.64 0.17 15.81
CA THR A 55 25.36 0.30 14.38
C THR A 55 23.90 0.66 14.11
N THR A 56 23.69 1.31 12.98
CA THR A 56 22.37 1.56 12.41
C THR A 56 22.32 0.88 11.05
N HIS A 57 21.25 0.14 10.81
CA HIS A 57 21.08 -0.73 9.67
C HIS A 57 19.87 -0.30 8.84
N LEU A 58 19.92 -0.51 7.54
CA LEU A 58 18.77 -0.58 6.65
C LEU A 58 18.56 -2.05 6.30
N LEU A 59 17.48 -2.63 6.80
CA LEU A 59 17.08 -4.00 6.53
C LEU A 59 16.07 -4.00 5.38
N SER A 60 16.29 -4.86 4.38
CA SER A 60 15.27 -5.26 3.41
C SER A 60 14.73 -6.62 3.83
N ILE A 61 13.45 -6.70 4.16
CA ILE A 61 12.81 -7.91 4.68
C ILE A 61 11.76 -8.37 3.67
N GLU A 62 12.01 -9.51 3.04
CA GLU A 62 11.01 -10.23 2.26
C GLU A 62 9.99 -10.83 3.22
N VAL A 63 8.72 -10.48 3.04
CA VAL A 63 7.61 -11.00 3.82
C VAL A 63 6.63 -11.76 2.95
N GLU A 64 6.11 -12.87 3.47
CA GLU A 64 5.02 -13.62 2.87
C GLU A 64 3.81 -13.57 3.81
N THR A 65 2.66 -13.14 3.28
CA THR A 65 1.39 -13.10 4.01
C THR A 65 0.33 -13.91 3.28
N ALA A 66 -0.30 -14.84 3.99
CA ALA A 66 -1.42 -15.61 3.48
C ALA A 66 -2.64 -14.70 3.29
N VAL A 67 -3.29 -14.82 2.14
CA VAL A 67 -4.56 -14.11 1.93
C VAL A 67 -5.61 -14.72 2.85
N ARG A 68 -6.29 -13.87 3.64
CA ARG A 68 -7.35 -14.29 4.58
C ARG A 68 -8.71 -13.83 4.06
N PRO A 69 -9.33 -14.57 3.13
CA PRO A 69 -10.62 -14.17 2.57
C PRO A 69 -11.74 -14.34 3.59
N VAL A 70 -12.78 -13.52 3.45
CA VAL A 70 -14.05 -13.67 4.16
C VAL A 70 -14.69 -14.99 3.74
N THR A 71 -15.01 -15.84 4.71
CA THR A 71 -15.63 -17.15 4.44
C THR A 71 -17.08 -17.01 3.99
N ALA A 72 -17.58 -18.01 3.26
CA ALA A 72 -18.99 -18.08 2.85
C ALA A 72 -19.92 -18.02 4.08
N ALA A 73 -19.61 -18.80 5.12
CA ALA A 73 -20.35 -18.78 6.38
C ALA A 73 -20.41 -17.38 7.01
N ARG A 74 -19.29 -16.63 7.01
CA ARG A 74 -19.24 -15.29 7.57
C ARG A 74 -20.11 -14.31 6.78
N ILE A 75 -20.00 -14.30 5.45
CA ILE A 75 -20.76 -13.36 4.61
C ILE A 75 -22.25 -13.69 4.59
N LEU A 76 -22.63 -14.97 4.61
CA LEU A 76 -24.02 -15.40 4.71
C LEU A 76 -24.61 -15.04 6.09
N GLY A 77 -23.80 -15.11 7.15
CA GLY A 77 -24.19 -14.60 8.46
C GLY A 77 -24.52 -13.11 8.46
N ILE A 78 -23.73 -12.30 7.72
CA ILE A 78 -24.04 -10.87 7.52
C ILE A 78 -25.34 -10.72 6.71
N ALA A 79 -25.47 -11.48 5.63
CA ALA A 79 -26.65 -11.43 4.77
C ALA A 79 -27.97 -11.73 5.51
N ASN A 80 -27.95 -12.70 6.44
CA ASN A 80 -29.12 -13.03 7.26
C ASN A 80 -29.53 -11.92 8.24
N ALA A 81 -28.60 -11.05 8.64
CA ALA A 81 -28.86 -9.91 9.51
C ALA A 81 -29.20 -8.62 8.73
N SER A 82 -29.05 -8.66 7.40
CA SER A 82 -29.32 -7.53 6.51
C SER A 82 -30.80 -7.49 6.13
N ASP A 83 -31.39 -6.30 6.07
CA ASP A 83 -32.81 -6.12 5.69
C ASP A 83 -33.07 -6.51 4.22
N LYS A 84 -32.07 -6.27 3.34
CA LYS A 84 -32.17 -6.52 1.88
C LYS A 84 -30.86 -7.08 1.33
N PRO A 85 -30.51 -8.34 1.63
CA PRO A 85 -29.30 -8.95 1.12
C PRO A 85 -29.39 -9.10 -0.40
N ARG A 86 -28.37 -8.62 -1.12
CA ARG A 86 -28.25 -8.84 -2.57
C ARG A 86 -27.03 -9.66 -2.87
N PHE A 87 -27.25 -10.86 -3.38
CA PHE A 87 -26.21 -11.72 -3.94
C PHE A 87 -26.10 -11.44 -5.43
N MET A 88 -24.90 -11.13 -5.91
CA MET A 88 -24.68 -10.81 -7.30
C MET A 88 -23.53 -11.63 -7.88
N ARG A 89 -23.64 -11.96 -9.17
CA ARG A 89 -22.60 -12.56 -9.98
C ARG A 89 -22.30 -11.64 -11.16
N ASN A 90 -21.03 -11.44 -11.46
CA ASN A 90 -20.63 -10.69 -12.62
C ASN A 90 -20.67 -11.61 -13.86
N ALA A 91 -21.52 -11.29 -14.85
CA ALA A 91 -21.71 -12.10 -16.05
C ALA A 91 -20.43 -12.20 -16.92
N LYS A 92 -19.55 -11.19 -16.87
CA LYS A 92 -18.30 -11.17 -17.66
C LYS A 92 -17.18 -11.96 -16.99
N SER A 93 -16.96 -11.76 -15.69
CA SER A 93 -15.85 -12.40 -14.96
C SER A 93 -16.24 -13.70 -14.26
N GLY A 94 -17.54 -13.98 -14.13
CA GLY A 94 -18.06 -15.11 -13.37
C GLY A 94 -17.96 -14.96 -11.85
N LYS A 95 -17.32 -13.89 -11.36
CA LYS A 95 -17.03 -13.65 -9.94
C LYS A 95 -18.28 -13.19 -9.18
N VAL A 96 -18.33 -13.43 -7.87
CA VAL A 96 -19.47 -13.09 -7.00
C VAL A 96 -19.15 -11.95 -6.04
N ALA A 97 -20.21 -11.25 -5.63
CA ALA A 97 -20.15 -10.21 -4.61
C ALA A 97 -21.46 -10.13 -3.81
N PHE A 98 -21.34 -9.81 -2.53
CA PHE A 98 -22.44 -9.46 -1.67
C PHE A 98 -22.61 -7.95 -1.64
N VAL A 99 -23.84 -7.46 -1.84
CA VAL A 99 -24.11 -6.04 -2.00
C VAL A 99 -25.06 -5.54 -0.92
N GLU A 100 -24.63 -4.50 -0.21
CA GLU A 100 -25.42 -3.81 0.82
C GLU A 100 -25.57 -2.33 0.49
N THR A 101 -26.61 -1.71 1.02
CA THR A 101 -26.76 -0.25 0.94
C THR A 101 -25.72 0.43 1.84
N ALA A 102 -25.00 1.40 1.28
CA ALA A 102 -24.07 2.24 2.02
C ALA A 102 -24.71 3.61 2.31
N ARG A 103 -24.09 4.37 3.22
CA ARG A 103 -24.50 5.77 3.47
C ARG A 103 -24.38 6.58 2.18
N SER A 104 -25.47 7.24 1.79
CA SER A 104 -25.50 8.14 0.65
C SER A 104 -24.56 9.33 0.83
N LEU A 105 -24.04 9.85 -0.29
CA LEU A 105 -23.23 11.06 -0.34
C LEU A 105 -24.11 12.21 -0.84
N MET A 106 -23.88 13.43 -0.34
CA MET A 106 -24.57 14.63 -0.80
C MET A 106 -23.60 15.43 -1.66
N GLU A 107 -23.98 15.74 -2.89
CA GLU A 107 -23.21 16.61 -3.77
C GLU A 107 -23.32 18.09 -3.34
N GLU A 108 -22.40 18.91 -3.85
CA GLU A 108 -22.45 20.38 -3.67
C GLU A 108 -23.72 21.01 -4.26
N SER A 109 -24.31 20.34 -5.26
CA SER A 109 -25.61 20.68 -5.87
C SER A 109 -26.81 20.41 -4.95
N GLY A 110 -26.62 19.69 -3.84
CA GLY A 110 -27.67 19.21 -2.95
C GLY A 110 -28.30 17.88 -3.35
N GLU A 111 -27.85 17.26 -4.46
CA GLU A 111 -28.33 15.96 -4.90
C GLU A 111 -27.77 14.81 -4.04
N LEU A 112 -28.59 13.78 -3.81
CA LEU A 112 -28.25 12.62 -2.98
C LEU A 112 -27.76 11.44 -3.86
N ILE A 113 -26.46 11.19 -3.87
CA ILE A 113 -25.87 10.02 -4.54
C ILE A 113 -26.07 8.78 -3.66
N ARG A 114 -26.86 7.82 -4.16
CA ARG A 114 -27.03 6.52 -3.52
C ARG A 114 -25.81 5.64 -3.76
N ARG A 115 -25.33 5.03 -2.68
CA ARG A 115 -24.13 4.17 -2.72
C ARG A 115 -24.44 2.78 -2.18
N VAL A 116 -23.63 1.84 -2.63
CA VAL A 116 -23.65 0.45 -2.18
C VAL A 116 -22.24 0.02 -1.81
N THR A 117 -22.16 -0.90 -0.86
CA THR A 117 -20.95 -1.64 -0.54
C THR A 117 -21.00 -2.95 -1.31
N LEU A 118 -19.97 -3.21 -2.11
CA LEU A 118 -19.78 -4.44 -2.87
C LEU A 118 -18.64 -5.23 -2.24
N THR A 119 -19.00 -6.25 -1.47
CA THR A 119 -18.08 -7.10 -0.70
C THR A 119 -17.76 -8.35 -1.51
N ARG A 120 -16.48 -8.64 -1.66
CA ARG A 120 -15.94 -9.87 -2.28
C ARG A 120 -15.08 -10.61 -1.24
N PRO A 121 -14.68 -11.86 -1.49
CA PRO A 121 -13.90 -12.64 -0.51
C PRO A 121 -12.65 -11.91 0.00
N THR A 122 -11.93 -11.20 -0.87
CA THR A 122 -10.64 -10.57 -0.51
C THR A 122 -10.68 -9.04 -0.40
N ARG A 123 -11.79 -8.40 -0.77
CA ARG A 123 -11.86 -6.94 -0.82
C ARG A 123 -13.29 -6.44 -0.68
N THR A 124 -13.42 -5.20 -0.23
CA THR A 124 -14.70 -4.49 -0.19
C THR A 124 -14.53 -3.16 -0.90
N GLU A 125 -15.45 -2.83 -1.80
CA GLU A 125 -15.43 -1.58 -2.55
C GLU A 125 -16.78 -0.86 -2.45
N TYR A 126 -16.75 0.46 -2.55
CA TYR A 126 -17.97 1.25 -2.66
C TYR A 126 -18.27 1.52 -4.12
N LYS A 127 -19.55 1.45 -4.49
CA LYS A 127 -20.01 1.79 -5.83
C LYS A 127 -21.22 2.71 -5.77
N ILE A 128 -21.38 3.57 -6.79
CA ILE A 128 -22.64 4.30 -6.98
C ILE A 128 -23.69 3.29 -7.43
N LEU A 129 -24.91 3.41 -6.91
CA LEU A 129 -25.97 2.43 -7.18
C LEU A 129 -26.29 2.34 -8.67
N ASP A 130 -26.36 3.48 -9.37
CA ASP A 130 -26.72 3.52 -10.79
C ASP A 130 -25.61 2.90 -11.66
N GLU A 131 -24.34 3.16 -11.36
CA GLU A 131 -23.20 2.48 -12.00
C GLU A 131 -23.18 0.97 -11.75
N LEU A 132 -23.73 0.51 -10.62
CA LEU A 132 -23.89 -0.93 -10.40
C LEU A 132 -24.97 -1.49 -11.33
N THR A 133 -26.09 -0.79 -11.52
CA THR A 133 -27.17 -1.24 -12.40
C THR A 133 -26.78 -1.28 -13.89
N GLU A 134 -25.88 -0.41 -14.33
CA GLU A 134 -25.37 -0.39 -15.70
C GLU A 134 -24.21 -1.38 -15.94
N SER A 135 -23.75 -2.05 -14.88
CA SER A 135 -22.62 -2.97 -14.95
C SER A 135 -23.05 -4.42 -15.15
N ALA A 136 -22.09 -5.31 -15.43
CA ALA A 136 -22.36 -6.73 -15.68
C ALA A 136 -22.70 -7.53 -14.40
N TRP A 137 -23.10 -6.89 -13.30
CA TRP A 137 -23.46 -7.57 -12.06
C TRP A 137 -24.96 -7.90 -12.09
N GLU A 138 -25.27 -9.17 -12.00
CA GLU A 138 -26.63 -9.70 -12.08
C GLU A 138 -27.00 -10.43 -10.78
N PRO A 139 -28.26 -10.40 -10.33
CA PRO A 139 -28.70 -11.18 -9.18
C PRO A 139 -28.45 -12.68 -9.39
N VAL A 140 -28.03 -13.36 -8.33
CA VAL A 140 -27.85 -14.82 -8.30
C VAL A 140 -28.54 -15.39 -7.07
N ASP A 141 -28.99 -16.64 -7.14
CA ASP A 141 -29.55 -17.31 -5.97
C ASP A 141 -28.49 -17.56 -4.89
N ARG A 142 -28.94 -17.76 -3.66
CA ARG A 142 -28.08 -17.92 -2.50
C ARG A 142 -27.17 -19.15 -2.61
N ASP A 143 -27.67 -20.27 -3.12
CA ASP A 143 -26.91 -21.53 -3.16
C ASP A 143 -25.79 -21.46 -4.21
N ALA A 144 -26.08 -20.87 -5.37
CA ALA A 144 -25.07 -20.61 -6.39
C ALA A 144 -24.05 -19.57 -5.92
N PHE A 145 -24.49 -18.53 -5.21
CA PHE A 145 -23.60 -17.55 -4.60
C PHE A 145 -22.63 -18.20 -3.60
N GLU A 146 -23.13 -19.02 -2.67
CA GLU A 146 -22.34 -19.69 -1.65
C GLU A 146 -21.24 -20.55 -2.28
N LYS A 147 -21.59 -21.40 -3.26
CA LYS A 147 -20.63 -22.25 -3.97
C LYS A 147 -19.55 -21.45 -4.68
N LEU A 148 -19.93 -20.38 -5.39
CA LEU A 148 -18.97 -19.54 -6.11
C LEU A 148 -18.09 -18.74 -5.16
N TRP A 149 -18.66 -18.25 -4.04
CA TRP A 149 -17.92 -17.54 -3.02
C TRP A 149 -16.89 -18.44 -2.34
N GLU A 150 -17.27 -19.67 -1.99
CA GLU A 150 -16.38 -20.63 -1.38
C GLU A 150 -15.27 -21.07 -2.34
N ALA A 151 -15.57 -21.23 -3.63
CA ALA A 151 -14.56 -21.48 -4.64
C ALA A 151 -13.54 -20.32 -4.75
N GLU A 152 -14.02 -19.07 -4.83
CA GLU A 152 -13.14 -17.89 -4.87
C GLU A 152 -12.35 -17.71 -3.57
N ALA A 153 -12.96 -17.95 -2.41
CA ALA A 153 -12.29 -17.85 -1.12
C ALA A 153 -11.23 -18.94 -0.97
N THR A 154 -11.50 -20.17 -1.42
CA THR A 154 -10.52 -21.27 -1.38
C THR A 154 -9.35 -20.98 -2.32
N GLU A 155 -9.63 -20.53 -3.54
CA GLU A 155 -8.62 -20.11 -4.50
C GLU A 155 -7.73 -19.00 -3.91
N ALA A 156 -8.35 -17.97 -3.30
CA ALA A 156 -7.62 -16.87 -2.69
C ALA A 156 -6.79 -17.32 -1.48
N ALA A 157 -7.33 -18.16 -0.60
CA ALA A 157 -6.63 -18.64 0.60
C ALA A 157 -5.38 -19.49 0.28
N ALA A 158 -5.31 -20.08 -0.92
CA ALA A 158 -4.13 -20.79 -1.39
C ALA A 158 -3.00 -19.84 -1.87
N GLN A 159 -3.30 -18.55 -2.02
CA GLN A 159 -2.32 -17.55 -2.46
C GLN A 159 -1.52 -16.98 -1.28
N MET A 160 -0.24 -16.77 -1.54
CA MET A 160 0.67 -16.02 -0.66
C MET A 160 1.05 -14.73 -1.35
N VAL A 161 0.88 -13.62 -0.67
CA VAL A 161 1.34 -12.30 -1.12
C VAL A 161 2.78 -12.13 -0.65
N LYS A 162 3.68 -11.78 -1.57
CA LYS A 162 5.08 -11.48 -1.28
C LYS A 162 5.33 -10.00 -1.43
N GLU A 163 5.96 -9.40 -0.44
CA GLU A 163 6.33 -7.99 -0.43
C GLU A 163 7.70 -7.81 0.23
N THR A 164 8.34 -6.67 -0.02
CA THR A 164 9.57 -6.30 0.67
C THR A 164 9.30 -5.08 1.55
N ILE A 165 9.63 -5.20 2.84
CA ILE A 165 9.55 -4.11 3.81
C ILE A 165 10.96 -3.61 4.10
N HIS A 166 11.20 -2.31 3.97
CA HIS A 166 12.46 -1.69 4.37
C HIS A 166 12.35 -1.06 5.77
N LEU A 167 13.29 -1.39 6.65
CA LEU A 167 13.35 -0.93 8.03
C LEU A 167 14.72 -0.33 8.35
N ALA A 168 14.74 0.92 8.80
CA ALA A 168 15.89 1.45 9.52
C ALA A 168 15.85 0.91 10.97
N ALA A 169 16.87 0.16 11.39
CA ALA A 169 16.93 -0.52 12.68
C ALA A 169 18.27 -0.28 13.41
N GLY A 170 18.33 -0.63 14.70
CA GLY A 170 19.51 -0.38 15.54
C GLY A 170 19.49 1.03 16.17
N LEU A 171 20.62 1.72 16.16
CA LEU A 171 20.75 3.03 16.80
C LEU A 171 20.11 4.15 15.96
N LEU A 172 18.80 4.39 16.14
CA LEU A 172 18.02 5.29 15.27
C LEU A 172 18.12 6.78 15.58
N LEU A 173 18.13 7.16 16.86
CA LEU A 173 18.07 8.58 17.27
C LEU A 173 19.07 9.48 16.53
N PRO A 174 20.37 9.10 16.39
CA PRO A 174 21.33 10.02 15.81
C PRO A 174 21.29 10.02 14.26
N ILE A 175 20.40 9.26 13.62
CA ILE A 175 20.08 9.38 12.18
C ILE A 175 18.63 9.85 11.93
N TRP A 176 17.88 10.20 12.98
CA TRP A 176 16.43 10.42 12.88
C TRP A 176 16.03 11.51 11.89
N SER A 177 16.80 12.61 11.87
CA SER A 177 16.66 13.73 10.94
C SER A 177 17.13 13.40 9.52
N SER A 178 17.86 12.30 9.35
CA SER A 178 18.32 11.87 8.03
C SER A 178 17.28 11.10 7.25
N LEU A 179 16.35 10.45 7.95
CA LEU A 179 15.30 9.61 7.38
C LEU A 179 14.10 10.44 6.86
N PRO A 180 13.35 9.97 5.85
CA PRO A 180 12.26 10.71 5.19
C PRO A 180 11.13 11.16 6.14
N SER A 181 10.81 12.46 6.16
CA SER A 181 9.86 13.04 7.14
C SER A 181 8.39 12.95 6.74
N ASP A 182 8.10 12.54 5.52
CA ASP A 182 6.76 12.42 4.96
C ASP A 182 5.98 11.20 5.48
N TYR A 183 6.70 10.17 5.91
CA TYR A 183 6.11 9.01 6.60
C TYR A 183 6.93 8.62 7.84
N LEU A 184 6.37 8.90 9.02
CA LEU A 184 6.99 8.64 10.31
C LEU A 184 6.24 7.50 11.02
N SER A 185 6.68 6.26 10.78
CA SER A 185 6.10 5.09 11.44
C SER A 185 7.19 4.14 11.93
N VAL A 186 7.17 3.83 13.24
CA VAL A 186 7.99 2.78 13.85
C VAL A 186 7.12 1.55 13.97
N ARG A 187 7.52 0.46 13.32
CA ARG A 187 6.75 -0.77 13.25
C ARG A 187 7.60 -1.97 13.62
N ARG A 188 6.93 -3.00 14.10
CA ARG A 188 7.53 -4.30 14.40
C ARG A 188 7.05 -5.31 13.37
N VAL A 189 7.95 -5.87 12.57
CA VAL A 189 7.64 -7.03 11.74
C VAL A 189 7.80 -8.27 12.62
N VAL A 190 6.79 -9.13 12.67
CA VAL A 190 6.82 -10.40 13.42
C VAL A 190 6.33 -11.52 12.51
N ASP A 191 7.11 -12.58 12.40
CA ASP A 191 6.68 -13.78 11.67
C ASP A 191 6.03 -14.83 12.58
N ALA A 192 5.40 -15.84 11.98
CA ALA A 192 4.77 -16.93 12.71
C ALA A 192 5.78 -17.81 13.49
N ALA A 193 7.08 -17.73 13.18
CA ALA A 193 8.13 -18.44 13.91
C ALA A 193 8.58 -17.68 15.18
N GLY A 194 8.10 -16.45 15.39
CA GLY A 194 8.44 -15.60 16.53
C GLY A 194 9.66 -14.70 16.31
N ASN A 195 10.23 -14.67 15.10
CA ASN A 195 11.27 -13.70 14.77
C ASN A 195 10.66 -12.30 14.72
N SER A 196 11.42 -11.30 15.20
CA SER A 196 10.94 -9.93 15.28
C SER A 196 12.00 -8.91 14.86
N TRP A 197 11.59 -7.96 14.02
CA TRP A 197 12.42 -6.83 13.61
C TRP A 197 11.69 -5.53 13.93
N LEU A 198 12.32 -4.69 14.75
CA LEU A 198 11.80 -3.40 15.14
C LEU A 198 12.60 -2.29 14.47
N GLY A 199 11.91 -1.37 13.81
CA GLY A 199 12.57 -0.25 13.16
C GLY A 199 11.60 0.80 12.66
N ARG A 200 12.16 1.85 12.07
CA ARG A 200 11.39 2.85 11.34
C ARG A 200 11.20 2.39 9.89
N ILE A 201 9.96 2.39 9.40
CA ILE A 201 9.66 2.08 8.01
C ILE A 201 10.32 3.12 7.10
N VAL A 202 10.98 2.63 6.06
CA VAL A 202 11.50 3.43 4.95
C VAL A 202 10.73 3.00 3.71
N HIS A 203 10.14 3.93 2.96
CA HIS A 203 9.52 3.55 1.69
C HIS A 203 10.62 3.19 0.69
N GLU A 204 10.32 2.21 -0.15
CA GLU A 204 11.21 1.75 -1.22
C GLU A 204 11.72 2.92 -2.08
N SER A 205 10.83 3.88 -2.39
CA SER A 205 11.16 5.11 -3.12
C SER A 205 12.26 5.94 -2.50
N ASP A 206 12.43 5.89 -1.18
CA ASP A 206 13.36 6.74 -0.44
C ASP A 206 14.69 6.05 -0.16
N VAL A 207 14.76 4.73 -0.36
CA VAL A 207 15.96 3.93 -0.11
C VAL A 207 17.18 4.50 -0.87
N PRO A 208 17.11 4.84 -2.18
CA PRO A 208 18.25 5.41 -2.88
C PRO A 208 18.76 6.71 -2.25
N ALA A 209 17.85 7.63 -1.92
CA ALA A 209 18.19 8.92 -1.34
C ALA A 209 18.80 8.76 0.07
N LEU A 210 18.27 7.81 0.85
CA LEU A 210 18.78 7.49 2.17
C LEU A 210 20.21 6.92 2.10
N LEU A 211 20.44 5.93 1.24
CA LEU A 211 21.76 5.31 1.06
C LEU A 211 22.81 6.33 0.61
N LYS A 212 22.45 7.19 -0.35
CA LYS A 212 23.30 8.30 -0.82
C LYS A 212 23.66 9.26 0.32
N LYS A 213 22.73 9.57 1.22
CA LYS A 213 22.96 10.48 2.35
C LYS A 213 23.96 9.93 3.39
N PHE A 214 24.16 8.62 3.41
CA PHE A 214 25.13 7.94 4.26
C PHE A 214 26.38 7.50 3.49
N ASP A 215 26.58 8.00 2.27
CA ASP A 215 27.69 7.64 1.37
C ASP A 215 27.82 6.13 1.13
N VAL A 216 26.69 5.41 1.20
CA VAL A 216 26.65 3.97 0.94
C VAL A 216 26.45 3.76 -0.55
N SER A 217 27.45 3.16 -1.20
CA SER A 217 27.32 2.73 -2.60
C SER A 217 26.29 1.61 -2.69
N SER A 218 25.30 1.78 -3.58
CA SER A 218 24.25 0.79 -3.79
C SER A 218 23.80 0.81 -5.25
N THR A 219 23.47 -0.37 -5.75
CA THR A 219 22.81 -0.58 -7.04
C THR A 219 21.29 -0.69 -6.90
N PHE A 220 20.74 -0.29 -5.75
CA PHE A 220 19.31 -0.37 -5.47
C PHE A 220 18.51 0.43 -6.51
N GLN A 221 17.54 -0.24 -7.14
CA GLN A 221 16.61 0.36 -8.07
C GLN A 221 15.20 0.21 -7.51
N VAL A 222 14.46 1.31 -7.48
CA VAL A 222 13.06 1.31 -7.04
C VAL A 222 12.23 0.54 -8.07
N THR A 223 11.46 -0.43 -7.61
CA THR A 223 10.54 -1.19 -8.44
C THR A 223 9.36 -0.32 -8.91
N PRO A 224 8.73 -0.66 -10.05
CA PRO A 224 7.51 0.00 -10.49
C PRO A 224 6.40 -0.03 -9.43
N GLU A 225 6.25 -1.15 -8.73
CA GLU A 225 5.32 -1.33 -7.61
C GLU A 225 5.65 -0.37 -6.46
N GLY A 226 6.92 -0.24 -6.09
CA GLY A 226 7.40 0.70 -5.08
C GLY A 226 7.09 2.16 -5.43
N VAL A 227 7.24 2.54 -6.70
CA VAL A 227 6.86 3.88 -7.21
C VAL A 227 5.36 4.12 -7.06
N LEU A 228 4.51 3.17 -7.46
CA LEU A 228 3.05 3.32 -7.36
C LEU A 228 2.59 3.34 -5.89
N ALA A 229 3.20 2.52 -5.04
CA ALA A 229 2.96 2.53 -3.60
C ALA A 229 3.29 3.90 -3.00
N ALA A 230 4.43 4.49 -3.35
CA ALA A 230 4.80 5.84 -2.93
C ALA A 230 3.82 6.91 -3.44
N LEU A 231 3.36 6.83 -4.69
CA LEU A 231 2.33 7.72 -5.22
C LEU A 231 1.00 7.61 -4.47
N ASN A 232 0.64 6.42 -4.02
CA ASN A 232 -0.59 6.20 -3.28
C ASN A 232 -0.53 6.73 -1.85
N GLN A 233 0.62 6.60 -1.18
CA GLN A 233 0.77 6.93 0.23
C GLN A 233 1.22 8.38 0.44
N LYS A 234 2.15 8.87 -0.39
CA LYS A 234 2.78 10.20 -0.26
C LYS A 234 2.31 11.19 -1.32
N GLY A 235 1.74 10.70 -2.42
CA GLY A 235 1.37 11.52 -3.57
C GLY A 235 2.51 11.87 -4.51
N SER A 236 3.77 11.60 -4.17
CA SER A 236 4.93 11.85 -5.04
C SER A 236 6.12 10.97 -4.73
N THR A 237 6.98 10.75 -5.73
CA THR A 237 8.27 10.07 -5.59
C THR A 237 9.27 10.61 -6.62
N VAL A 238 10.56 10.58 -6.27
CA VAL A 238 11.66 10.90 -7.17
C VAL A 238 12.24 9.59 -7.71
N VAL A 239 12.58 9.57 -8.99
CA VAL A 239 13.28 8.46 -9.65
C VAL A 239 14.51 9.01 -10.36
N GLU A 240 15.59 8.24 -10.38
CA GLU A 240 16.88 8.63 -10.98
C GLU A 240 17.06 8.07 -12.41
N TRP A 241 16.35 6.98 -12.74
CA TRP A 241 16.30 6.36 -14.07
C TRP A 241 14.94 6.69 -14.72
N PRO A 242 14.87 7.04 -16.03
CA PRO A 242 15.95 7.17 -17.02
C PRO A 242 16.85 8.36 -16.79
N TRP A 243 16.28 9.37 -16.17
CA TRP A 243 16.91 10.59 -15.76
C TRP A 243 16.23 11.01 -14.45
N PRO A 244 16.86 11.91 -13.68
CA PRO A 244 16.25 12.45 -12.47
C PRO A 244 14.91 13.12 -12.78
N MET A 245 13.81 12.55 -12.31
CA MET A 245 12.47 13.12 -12.45
C MET A 245 11.59 12.87 -11.23
N THR A 246 10.56 13.69 -11.07
CA THR A 246 9.54 13.49 -10.04
C THR A 246 8.26 12.97 -10.67
N ILE A 247 7.77 11.84 -10.19
CA ILE A 247 6.45 11.31 -10.51
C ILE A 247 5.52 11.73 -9.37
N ARG A 248 4.41 12.41 -9.67
CA ARG A 248 3.46 12.84 -8.63
C ARG A 248 2.01 12.77 -9.05
N LYS A 249 1.10 12.66 -8.08
CA LYS A 249 -0.32 12.95 -8.25
C LYS A 249 -0.51 14.46 -8.35
N SER A 250 -1.21 14.89 -9.38
CA SER A 250 -1.56 16.29 -9.62
C SER A 250 -3.04 16.38 -9.93
N VAL A 251 -3.70 17.42 -9.43
CA VAL A 251 -5.09 17.72 -9.81
C VAL A 251 -5.06 18.70 -10.97
N VAL A 252 -5.67 18.33 -12.09
CA VAL A 252 -5.83 19.15 -13.29
C VAL A 252 -7.30 19.10 -13.67
N ASN A 253 -7.97 20.25 -13.76
CA ASN A 253 -9.41 20.34 -14.05
C ASN A 253 -10.24 19.36 -13.21
N THR A 254 -10.06 19.41 -11.88
CA THR A 254 -10.71 18.54 -10.87
C THR A 254 -10.46 17.03 -11.01
N GLU A 255 -9.62 16.61 -11.96
CA GLU A 255 -9.23 15.22 -12.15
C GLU A 255 -7.84 14.95 -11.54
N THR A 256 -7.72 13.89 -10.76
CA THR A 256 -6.41 13.43 -10.26
C THR A 256 -5.68 12.71 -11.40
N ARG A 257 -4.45 13.12 -11.69
CA ARG A 257 -3.61 12.55 -12.75
C ARG A 257 -2.21 12.26 -12.22
N ILE A 258 -1.50 11.34 -12.87
CA ILE A 258 -0.08 11.12 -12.60
C ILE A 258 0.73 11.99 -13.56
N GLU A 259 1.54 12.89 -13.01
CA GLU A 259 2.39 13.83 -13.74
C GLU A 259 3.86 13.42 -13.62
N LEU A 260 4.59 13.54 -14.74
CA LEU A 260 6.04 13.40 -14.83
C LEU A 260 6.70 14.78 -14.93
N ILE A 261 7.51 15.15 -13.92
CA ILE A 261 8.16 16.46 -13.81
C ILE A 261 9.66 16.32 -14.01
N GLY A 262 10.24 17.22 -14.79
CA GLY A 262 11.67 17.19 -15.13
C GLY A 262 11.96 16.36 -16.39
N VAL A 263 10.94 16.06 -17.18
CA VAL A 263 11.08 15.36 -18.47
C VAL A 263 11.86 16.23 -19.47
N PRO A 264 12.99 15.75 -20.01
CA PRO A 264 13.71 16.41 -21.10
C PRO A 264 12.84 16.48 -22.37
N TYR A 265 12.90 17.59 -23.09
CA TYR A 265 12.02 17.84 -24.24
C TYR A 265 12.21 16.82 -25.38
N ASP A 266 13.45 16.39 -25.60
CA ASP A 266 13.84 15.37 -26.60
C ASP A 266 13.28 13.98 -26.28
N GLN A 267 12.92 13.71 -25.02
CA GLN A 267 12.40 12.43 -24.56
C GLN A 267 10.87 12.33 -24.63
N LEU A 268 10.17 13.42 -25.01
CA LEU A 268 8.71 13.43 -25.10
C LEU A 268 8.17 12.42 -26.12
N SER A 269 8.85 12.23 -27.24
CA SER A 269 8.45 11.25 -28.26
C SER A 269 8.56 9.81 -27.73
N TRP A 270 9.59 9.52 -26.93
CA TRP A 270 9.81 8.22 -26.30
C TRP A 270 8.77 7.93 -25.21
N LEU A 271 8.43 8.91 -24.37
CA LEU A 271 7.33 8.74 -23.40
C LEU A 271 5.97 8.55 -24.09
N LYS A 272 5.72 9.27 -25.19
CA LYS A 272 4.51 9.11 -26.00
C LYS A 272 4.39 7.71 -26.60
N SER A 273 5.49 7.04 -26.93
CA SER A 273 5.43 5.65 -27.43
C SER A 273 4.91 4.64 -26.39
N PHE A 274 5.03 4.92 -25.09
CA PHE A 274 4.40 4.11 -24.03
C PHE A 274 2.94 4.48 -23.75
N GLY A 275 2.44 5.58 -24.33
CA GLY A 275 1.09 6.09 -24.08
C GLY A 275 1.02 7.22 -23.06
N CYS A 276 2.14 7.83 -22.68
CA CYS A 276 2.10 9.14 -22.04
C CYS A 276 1.54 10.20 -22.98
N PHE A 277 0.96 11.24 -22.43
CA PHE A 277 0.43 12.37 -23.20
C PHE A 277 0.89 13.69 -22.61
N THR A 278 0.76 14.76 -23.39
CA THR A 278 1.22 16.11 -23.01
C THR A 278 0.09 17.11 -23.14
N GLU A 279 -0.02 18.02 -22.18
CA GLU A 279 -0.92 19.17 -22.27
C GLU A 279 -0.15 20.46 -21.99
N VAL A 280 -0.59 21.56 -22.58
CA VAL A 280 -0.05 22.90 -22.29
C VAL A 280 -0.93 23.55 -21.22
N ILE A 281 -0.42 23.68 -20.01
CA ILE A 281 -1.12 24.26 -18.86
C ILE A 281 -0.26 25.37 -18.29
N ALA A 282 -0.83 26.56 -18.10
CA ALA A 282 -0.11 27.74 -17.62
C ALA A 282 1.20 28.00 -18.42
N TYR A 283 1.10 27.93 -19.76
CA TYR A 283 2.21 28.12 -20.71
C TYR A 283 3.36 27.12 -20.58
N LYS A 284 3.15 25.97 -19.91
CA LYS A 284 4.14 24.91 -19.78
C LYS A 284 3.61 23.59 -20.33
N THR A 285 4.42 22.90 -21.12
CA THR A 285 4.15 21.51 -21.53
C THR A 285 4.34 20.61 -20.32
N ARG A 286 3.25 19.97 -19.88
CA ARG A 286 3.24 19.01 -18.77
C ARG A 286 2.98 17.62 -19.34
N THR A 287 3.64 16.61 -18.79
CA THR A 287 3.57 15.23 -19.27
C THR A 287 2.83 14.38 -18.24
N PHE A 288 1.88 13.56 -18.71
CA PHE A 288 1.00 12.77 -17.86
C PHE A 288 0.97 11.30 -18.26
N VAL A 289 0.69 10.45 -17.28
CA VAL A 289 0.45 9.02 -17.45
C VAL A 289 -1.04 8.73 -17.27
N PRO A 290 -1.69 8.02 -18.22
CA PRO A 290 -3.08 7.57 -18.07
C PRO A 290 -3.27 6.68 -16.83
N LEU A 291 -4.21 7.03 -15.95
CA LEU A 291 -4.45 6.28 -14.70
C LEU A 291 -4.78 4.79 -14.94
N ALA A 292 -5.60 4.51 -15.96
CA ALA A 292 -6.05 3.15 -16.28
C ALA A 292 -4.90 2.19 -16.64
N ARG A 293 -3.77 2.73 -17.13
CA ARG A 293 -2.57 1.96 -17.52
C ARG A 293 -1.33 2.39 -16.74
N ALA A 294 -1.51 3.06 -15.60
CA ALA A 294 -0.41 3.67 -14.87
C ALA A 294 0.66 2.65 -14.47
N GLN A 295 0.25 1.48 -13.98
CA GLN A 295 1.18 0.44 -13.57
C GLN A 295 2.04 -0.07 -14.73
N GLU A 296 1.39 -0.39 -15.85
CA GLU A 296 2.06 -0.86 -17.07
C GLU A 296 3.04 0.19 -17.60
N ILE A 297 2.59 1.43 -17.75
CA ILE A 297 3.39 2.51 -18.36
C ILE A 297 4.56 2.90 -17.46
N VAL A 298 4.34 3.02 -16.14
CA VAL A 298 5.43 3.32 -15.20
C VAL A 298 6.46 2.19 -15.21
N SER A 299 6.03 0.92 -15.30
CA SER A 299 6.94 -0.21 -15.43
C SER A 299 7.79 -0.13 -16.70
N GLN A 300 7.16 0.12 -17.85
CA GLN A 300 7.84 0.26 -19.14
C GLN A 300 8.87 1.40 -19.12
N ILE A 301 8.47 2.56 -18.57
CA ILE A 301 9.36 3.69 -18.40
C ILE A 301 10.56 3.28 -17.54
N LEU A 302 10.37 2.69 -16.35
CA LEU A 302 11.49 2.38 -15.45
C LEU A 302 12.41 1.25 -15.95
N GLN A 303 11.89 0.37 -16.82
CA GLN A 303 12.66 -0.73 -17.42
C GLN A 303 13.30 -0.35 -18.76
N GLY A 304 12.88 0.77 -19.37
CA GLY A 304 13.34 1.19 -20.67
C GLY A 304 12.84 0.33 -21.84
N ALA A 305 11.74 -0.42 -21.64
CA ALA A 305 11.24 -1.45 -22.56
C ALA A 305 9.76 -1.25 -22.91
#